data_AF-A0A925FUY9-F1
#
_entry.id   AF-A0A925FUY9-F1
#
_cell.length_a   1.000
_cell.length_b   1.000
_cell.length_c   1.000
_cell.angle_alpha   90.00
_cell.angle_beta   90.00
_cell.angle_gamma   90.00
#
_symmetry.space_group_name_H-M   'P 1'
#
loop_
_entity.id
_entity.type
_entity.pdbx_description
1 polymer ?
#
loop_
_entity_poly.entity_id
_entity_poly.type
_entity_poly.pdbx_seq_one_letter_code
_entity_poly.pdbx_strand_id
1 'polypeptide(L)'
;MRFAPKGQNSFYDAVIARVNAYFEANNISPYANSAMWVKTAAMLLLYFVPYIIIVTGQTAGNPWLFFGLWVLMGFGVSGIGTSVMHDANHGTYSPKKSVNKYISYILEIIGGYAVNWRIQHNVL
;
A
#
# COMPACT_ATOMS: atom_id res chain seq x y z
N MET A 1 24.07 -3.22 10.99
CA MET A 1 24.41 -3.88 9.71
C MET A 1 25.19 -2.91 8.86
N ARG A 2 26.23 -3.37 8.16
CA ARG A 2 26.96 -2.56 7.17
C ARG A 2 26.57 -3.09 5.80
N PHE A 3 25.86 -2.30 4.99
CA PHE A 3 25.49 -2.70 3.64
C PHE A 3 26.75 -2.76 2.74
N ALA A 4 26.74 -3.66 1.77
CA ALA A 4 27.85 -3.80 0.81
C ALA A 4 28.05 -2.47 0.05
N PRO A 5 29.30 -2.01 -0.13
CA PRO A 5 29.57 -0.75 -0.82
C PRO A 5 29.10 -0.80 -2.28
N LYS A 6 28.56 0.33 -2.78
CA LYS A 6 28.21 0.51 -4.19
C LYS A 6 29.49 0.51 -5.06
N GLY A 7 29.44 -0.06 -6.27
CA GLY A 7 30.58 -0.10 -7.19
C GLY A 7 30.49 -1.23 -8.23
N GLN A 8 31.45 -1.30 -9.15
CA GLN A 8 31.56 -2.43 -10.09
C GLN A 8 31.61 -3.75 -9.31
N ASN A 9 30.73 -4.69 -9.67
CA ASN A 9 30.55 -5.99 -9.00
C ASN A 9 29.99 -5.92 -7.56
N SER A 10 29.25 -4.87 -7.20
CA SER A 10 28.52 -4.88 -5.93
C SER A 10 27.42 -5.96 -5.94
N PHE A 11 27.24 -6.64 -4.80
CA PHE A 11 26.17 -7.62 -4.62
C PHE A 11 24.79 -7.01 -4.91
N TYR A 12 24.58 -5.76 -4.49
CA TYR A 12 23.33 -5.03 -4.71
C TYR A 12 23.03 -4.88 -6.21
N ASP A 13 24.01 -4.40 -7.01
CA ASP A 13 23.82 -4.20 -8.44
C ASP A 13 23.60 -5.53 -9.17
N ALA A 14 24.32 -6.59 -8.76
CA ALA A 14 24.15 -7.93 -9.31
C ALA A 14 22.75 -8.51 -9.05
N VAL A 15 22.18 -8.30 -7.85
CA VAL A 15 20.82 -8.75 -7.51
C VAL A 15 19.78 -8.00 -8.33
N ILE A 16 19.86 -6.66 -8.40
CA ILE A 16 18.92 -5.85 -9.17
C ILE A 16 18.94 -6.25 -10.66
N ALA A 17 20.13 -6.41 -11.24
CA ALA A 17 20.27 -6.83 -12.65
C ALA A 17 19.62 -8.19 -12.91
N ARG A 18 19.83 -9.18 -12.03
CA ARG A 18 19.27 -10.53 -12.18
C ARG A 18 17.75 -10.55 -12.00
N VAL A 19 17.20 -9.77 -11.06
CA VAL A 19 15.75 -9.66 -10.85
C VAL A 19 15.07 -9.03 -12.07
N ASN A 20 15.64 -7.96 -12.62
CA ASN A 20 15.11 -7.33 -13.84
C ASN A 20 15.15 -8.28 -15.04
N ALA A 21 16.28 -8.97 -15.25
CA ALA A 21 16.41 -9.95 -16.33
C ALA A 21 15.37 -11.09 -16.20
N TYR A 22 15.06 -11.52 -14.97
CA TYR A 22 14.01 -12.51 -14.73
C TYR A 22 12.62 -12.00 -15.16
N PHE A 23 12.25 -10.77 -14.79
CA PHE A 23 10.96 -10.21 -15.18
C PHE A 23 10.82 -10.05 -16.68
N GLU A 24 11.87 -9.56 -17.35
CA GLU A 24 11.90 -9.41 -18.81
C GLU A 24 11.79 -10.77 -19.52
N ALA A 25 12.61 -11.75 -19.14
CA ALA A 25 12.62 -13.08 -19.75
C ALA A 25 11.28 -13.82 -19.59
N ASN A 26 10.53 -13.53 -18.54
CA ASN A 26 9.23 -14.15 -18.27
C ASN A 26 8.03 -13.28 -18.69
N ASN A 27 8.25 -12.11 -19.30
CA ASN A 27 7.20 -11.15 -19.65
C ASN A 27 6.31 -10.76 -18.45
N ILE A 28 6.91 -10.66 -17.25
CA ILE A 28 6.24 -10.27 -16.02
C ILE A 28 6.42 -8.77 -15.81
N SER A 29 5.32 -8.05 -15.62
CA SER A 29 5.37 -6.65 -15.21
C SER A 29 5.87 -6.54 -13.77
N PRO A 30 6.84 -5.64 -13.48
CA PRO A 30 7.23 -5.33 -12.11
C PRO A 30 6.19 -4.47 -11.36
N TYR A 31 5.13 -4.03 -12.06
CA TYR A 31 4.03 -3.23 -11.52
C TYR A 31 2.81 -4.07 -11.13
N ALA A 32 1.92 -3.47 -10.34
CA ALA A 32 0.65 -4.07 -9.91
C ALA A 32 -0.13 -4.76 -11.05
N ASN A 33 -0.56 -5.99 -10.80
CA ASN A 33 -1.47 -6.75 -11.67
C ASN A 33 -2.93 -6.58 -11.22
N SER A 34 -3.87 -7.23 -11.92
CA SER A 34 -5.31 -7.17 -11.61
C SER A 34 -5.64 -7.57 -10.17
N ALA A 35 -4.94 -8.56 -9.60
CA ALA A 35 -5.16 -8.98 -8.22
C ALA A 35 -4.86 -7.85 -7.23
N MET A 36 -3.84 -7.04 -7.49
CA MET A 36 -3.53 -5.89 -6.66
C MET A 36 -4.59 -4.79 -6.75
N TRP A 37 -5.15 -4.53 -7.93
CA TRP A 37 -6.27 -3.60 -8.08
C TRP A 37 -7.53 -4.06 -7.34
N VAL A 38 -7.85 -5.36 -7.41
CA VAL A 38 -8.95 -5.95 -6.64
C VAL A 38 -8.68 -5.84 -5.15
N LYS A 39 -7.46 -6.13 -4.71
CA LYS A 39 -7.04 -5.98 -3.31
C LYS A 39 -7.24 -4.54 -2.83
N THR A 40 -6.84 -3.57 -3.64
CA THR A 40 -7.05 -2.14 -3.34
C THR A 40 -8.50 -1.79 -3.17
N ALA A 41 -9.37 -2.19 -4.12
CA ALA A 41 -10.80 -1.96 -4.00
C ALA A 41 -11.37 -2.63 -2.73
N ALA A 42 -10.99 -3.88 -2.45
CA ALA A 42 -11.43 -4.60 -1.27
C ALA A 42 -11.01 -3.91 0.04
N MET A 43 -9.76 -3.46 0.16
CA MET A 43 -9.27 -2.79 1.37
C MET A 43 -9.92 -1.42 1.58
N LEU A 44 -10.16 -0.67 0.50
CA LEU A 44 -10.88 0.61 0.57
C LEU A 44 -12.33 0.40 0.99
N LEU A 45 -13.02 -0.57 0.41
CA LEU A 45 -14.41 -0.89 0.79
C LEU A 45 -14.48 -1.38 2.25
N LEU A 46 -13.53 -2.20 2.68
CA LEU A 46 -13.45 -2.70 4.06
C LEU A 46 -13.28 -1.57 5.09
N TYR A 47 -12.75 -0.42 4.69
CA TYR A 47 -12.68 0.77 5.52
C TYR A 47 -13.91 1.69 5.35
N PHE A 48 -14.19 2.12 4.12
CA PHE A 48 -15.18 3.17 3.85
C PHE A 48 -16.62 2.72 4.01
N VAL A 49 -16.96 1.46 3.70
CA VAL A 49 -18.34 0.97 3.87
C VAL A 49 -18.74 0.93 5.34
N PRO A 50 -17.96 0.30 6.25
CA PRO A 50 -18.24 0.38 7.69
C PRO A 50 -18.26 1.81 8.22
N TYR A 51 -17.33 2.66 7.76
CA TYR A 51 -17.29 4.07 8.15
C TYR A 51 -18.59 4.80 7.83
N ILE A 52 -19.11 4.67 6.60
CA ILE A 52 -20.37 5.29 6.16
C ILE A 52 -21.54 4.80 7.02
N ILE A 53 -21.62 3.51 7.30
CA ILE A 53 -22.68 2.92 8.14
C ILE A 53 -22.64 3.48 9.56
N ILE A 54 -21.44 3.65 10.13
CA ILE A 54 -21.27 4.24 11.46
C ILE A 54 -21.72 5.71 11.47
N VAL A 55 -21.20 6.54 10.55
CA VAL A 55 -21.45 8.00 10.58
C VAL A 55 -22.87 8.39 10.20
N THR A 56 -23.60 7.52 9.48
CA THR A 56 -25.02 7.72 9.17
C THR A 56 -25.95 7.35 10.33
N GLY A 57 -25.41 6.89 11.45
CA GLY A 57 -26.17 6.62 12.68
C GLY A 57 -26.84 5.24 12.72
N GLN A 58 -26.63 4.39 11.72
CA GLN A 58 -27.25 3.06 11.62
C GLN A 58 -26.85 2.10 12.74
N THR A 59 -25.82 2.44 13.52
CA THR A 59 -25.30 1.66 14.64
C THR A 59 -25.65 2.23 16.02
N ALA A 60 -26.33 3.38 16.10
CA ALA A 60 -26.51 4.14 17.34
C ALA A 60 -27.21 3.35 18.47
N GLY A 61 -28.08 2.39 18.13
CA GLY A 61 -28.77 1.53 19.09
C GLY A 61 -28.12 0.17 19.32
N ASN A 62 -26.98 -0.13 18.69
CA ASN A 62 -26.35 -1.46 18.75
C ASN A 62 -24.82 -1.34 18.92
N PRO A 63 -24.32 -1.30 20.17
CA PRO A 63 -22.90 -1.19 20.46
C PRO A 63 -22.06 -2.33 19.87
N TRP A 64 -22.59 -3.56 19.82
CA TRP A 64 -21.86 -4.71 19.27
C TRP A 64 -21.64 -4.56 17.76
N LEU A 65 -22.65 -4.06 17.03
CA LEU A 65 -22.52 -3.75 15.61
C LEU A 65 -21.52 -2.61 15.40
N PHE A 66 -21.56 -1.56 16.22
CA PHE A 66 -20.59 -0.47 16.17
C PHE A 66 -19.15 -0.99 16.31
N PHE A 67 -18.86 -1.74 17.38
CA PHE A 67 -17.51 -2.26 17.63
C PHE A 67 -17.07 -3.29 16.58
N GLY A 68 -18.00 -4.12 16.08
CA GLY A 68 -17.71 -5.06 15.00
C GLY A 68 -17.29 -4.35 13.71
N LEU A 69 -18.02 -3.32 13.30
CA LEU A 69 -17.66 -2.48 12.17
C LEU A 69 -16.35 -1.73 12.39
N TRP A 70 -16.09 -1.27 13.62
CA TRP A 70 -14.85 -0.60 13.97
C TRP A 70 -13.62 -1.52 13.86
N VAL A 71 -13.73 -2.78 14.30
CA VAL A 71 -12.67 -3.79 14.11
C VAL A 71 -12.45 -4.09 12.63
N LEU A 72 -13.52 -4.20 11.83
CA LEU A 72 -13.41 -4.37 10.37
C LEU A 72 -12.66 -3.21 9.70
N MET A 73 -12.93 -1.97 10.12
CA MET A 73 -12.16 -0.81 9.67
C MET A 73 -10.68 -0.92 10.02
N GLY A 74 -10.33 -1.44 11.19
CA GLY A 74 -8.94 -1.67 11.60
C GLY A 74 -8.18 -2.60 10.65
N PHE A 75 -8.82 -3.66 10.16
CA PHE A 75 -8.27 -4.50 9.10
C PHE A 75 -8.14 -3.73 7.77
N GLY A 76 -9.14 -2.91 7.42
CA GLY A 76 -9.10 -2.03 6.25
C GLY A 76 -7.90 -1.07 6.26
N VAL A 77 -7.70 -0.31 7.35
CA VAL A 77 -6.57 0.62 7.50
C VAL A 77 -5.24 -0.12 7.43
N SER A 78 -5.13 -1.26 8.12
CA SER A 78 -3.90 -2.07 8.12
C SER A 78 -3.58 -2.59 6.72
N GLY A 79 -4.58 -3.05 5.97
CA GLY A 79 -4.44 -3.50 4.59
C GLY A 79 -4.09 -2.38 3.62
N ILE A 80 -4.76 -1.23 3.72
CA ILE A 80 -4.40 -0.02 2.96
C ILE A 80 -2.93 0.34 3.23
N GLY A 81 -2.52 0.30 4.49
CA GLY A 81 -1.19 0.70 4.90
C GLY A 81 -0.07 -0.23 4.44
N THR A 82 -0.27 -1.53 4.59
CA THR A 82 0.76 -2.55 4.32
C THR A 82 0.78 -3.05 2.89
N SER A 83 -0.23 -2.74 2.08
CA SER A 83 -0.28 -3.19 0.68
C SER A 83 -0.48 -2.03 -0.29
N VAL A 84 -1.66 -1.38 -0.26
CA VAL A 84 -2.06 -0.38 -1.26
C VAL A 84 -1.09 0.80 -1.31
N MET A 85 -0.92 1.48 -0.18
CA MET A 85 -0.07 2.66 -0.12
C MET A 85 1.42 2.31 -0.09
N HIS A 86 1.79 1.17 0.49
CA HIS A 86 3.18 0.71 0.57
C HIS A 86 3.79 0.63 -0.84
N ASP A 87 3.14 -0.10 -1.74
CA ASP A 87 3.63 -0.30 -3.11
C ASP A 87 3.58 1.00 -3.91
N ALA A 88 2.58 1.86 -3.67
CA ALA A 88 2.49 3.17 -4.31
C ALA A 88 3.59 4.13 -3.84
N ASN A 89 3.95 4.10 -2.55
CA ASN A 89 5.02 4.91 -1.98
C ASN A 89 6.40 4.48 -2.47
N HIS A 90 6.59 3.20 -2.78
CA HIS A 90 7.77 2.66 -3.47
C HIS A 90 7.78 2.93 -4.98
N GLY A 91 6.66 3.36 -5.55
CA GLY A 91 6.52 3.65 -6.98
C GLY A 91 6.32 2.42 -7.86
N THR A 92 6.02 1.26 -7.27
CA THR A 92 5.84 -0.02 -7.95
C THR A 92 4.37 -0.34 -8.21
N TYR A 93 3.44 0.50 -7.77
CA TYR A 93 2.01 0.28 -8.03
C TYR A 93 1.65 0.51 -9.51
N SER A 94 2.28 1.48 -10.18
CA SER A 94 2.00 1.79 -11.60
C SER A 94 3.23 2.32 -12.31
N PRO A 95 3.38 2.13 -13.64
CA PRO A 95 4.41 2.85 -14.41
C PRO A 95 4.19 4.37 -14.42
N LYS A 96 2.96 4.85 -14.19
CA LYS A 96 2.64 6.28 -14.14
C LYS A 96 2.90 6.83 -12.74
N LYS A 97 3.87 7.74 -12.62
CA LYS A 97 4.18 8.43 -11.34
C LYS A 97 2.96 9.12 -10.71
N SER A 98 2.07 9.69 -11.53
CA SER A 98 0.84 10.33 -11.05
C SER A 98 -0.09 9.34 -10.37
N VAL A 99 -0.26 8.13 -10.90
CA VAL A 99 -1.10 7.08 -10.30
C VAL A 99 -0.55 6.69 -8.93
N ASN A 100 0.75 6.42 -8.83
CA ASN A 100 1.39 6.13 -7.53
C ASN A 100 1.17 7.28 -6.53
N LYS A 101 1.30 8.53 -6.98
CA LYS A 101 1.06 9.71 -6.13
C LYS A 101 -0.38 9.74 -5.60
N TYR A 102 -1.38 9.55 -6.46
CA TYR A 102 -2.78 9.55 -6.01
C TYR A 102 -3.11 8.38 -5.08
N ILE A 103 -2.60 7.18 -5.37
CA ILE A 103 -2.79 6.01 -4.50
C ILE A 103 -2.08 6.20 -3.16
N SER A 104 -0.90 6.84 -3.13
CA SER A 104 -0.22 7.17 -1.87
C SER A 104 -1.05 8.13 -1.00
N TYR A 105 -1.81 9.04 -1.63
CA TYR A 105 -2.65 10.02 -0.94
C TYR A 105 -3.90 9.45 -0.27
N ILE A 106 -4.17 8.16 -0.44
CA ILE A 106 -5.19 7.48 0.34
C ILE A 106 -4.85 7.52 1.84
N LEU A 107 -3.55 7.52 2.20
CA LEU A 107 -3.10 7.59 3.59
C LEU A 107 -3.58 8.87 4.29
N GLU A 108 -3.53 10.00 3.59
CA GLU A 108 -3.98 11.30 4.07
C GLU A 108 -5.47 11.28 4.41
N ILE A 109 -6.29 10.57 3.62
CA ILE A 109 -7.73 10.46 3.85
C ILE A 109 -8.04 9.66 5.12
N ILE A 110 -7.21 8.67 5.46
CA ILE A 110 -7.39 7.81 6.63
C ILE A 110 -6.59 8.28 7.86
N GLY A 111 -6.09 9.53 7.83
CA GLY A 111 -5.46 10.19 8.98
C GLY A 111 -3.94 9.99 9.12
N GLY A 112 -3.28 9.42 8.12
CA GLY A 112 -1.81 9.35 8.06
C GLY A 112 -1.20 10.43 7.18
N TYR A 113 0.11 10.34 6.92
CA TYR A 113 0.82 11.29 6.06
C TYR A 113 1.87 10.58 5.20
N ALA A 114 1.68 10.57 3.87
CA ALA A 114 2.50 9.76 2.96
C ALA A 114 3.97 10.20 2.93
N VAL A 115 4.23 11.51 3.10
CA VAL A 115 5.60 12.02 3.16
C VAL A 115 6.32 11.51 4.40
N ASN A 116 5.69 11.59 5.58
CA ASN A 116 6.30 11.07 6.81
C ASN A 116 6.53 9.57 6.72
N TRP A 117 5.57 8.80 6.17
CA TRP A 117 5.75 7.37 5.93
C TRP A 117 6.97 7.09 5.06
N ARG A 118 7.14 7.81 3.94
CA ARG A 118 8.29 7.65 3.04
C ARG A 118 9.61 8.00 3.71
N ILE A 119 9.64 9.03 4.54
CA ILE A 119 10.85 9.38 5.30
C ILE A 119 11.20 8.25 6.28
N GLN A 120 10.23 7.79 7.07
CA GLN A 120 10.44 6.75 8.07
C GLN A 120 10.76 5.37 7.49
N HIS A 121 10.26 5.06 6.29
CA HIS A 121 10.33 3.71 5.73
C HIS A 121 11.38 3.56 4.62
N ASN A 122 11.73 4.65 3.93
CA ASN A 122 12.67 4.60 2.80
C ASN A 122 13.99 5.32 3.09
N VAL A 123 14.05 6.18 4.11
CA VAL A 123 15.24 7.01 4.40
C VAL A 123 15.87 6.66 5.74
N LEU A 124 15.06 6.56 6.80
CA LEU A 124 15.47 6.19 8.16
C LEU A 124 15.54 4.67 8.34
#